data_AF-A0A1C4KYR9-F1
#
_entry.id   AF-A0A1C4KYR9-F1
#
_cell.length_a   1.000
_cell.length_b   1.000
_cell.length_c   1.000
_cell.angle_alpha   90.00
_cell.angle_beta   90.00
_cell.angle_gamma   90.00
#
_symmetry.space_group_name_H-M   'P 1'
#
loop_
_entity.id
_entity.type
_entity.pdbx_description
1 polymer ?
#
loop_
_entity_poly.entity_id
_entity_poly.type
_entity_poly.pdbx_seq_one_letter_code
_entity_poly.pdbx_strand_id
1 'polypeptide(L)'
;MPRRQGYALLIALLAGTAVLAVAAVLGTTLFAGPRAAPIPPAETHAAARNPVAPANAAGNWVATWTTAPVGAEPGAANGFPGSTIRNVVHTSVGGDAARITLSNLFGTVPLVVDRATVNTRPVTFDGATSVTIAAGGRVVSDPVVVPVAPDSDLRVDFRTPRASGPVTYHPNTHQTSALADGRATWSTTKWRYLTAVDVRNEAAPGTVVVIGDSLTAGSGSTTDANSRWTDVLADRLGGRYGVANAGIAGNRLLTQGSAGQAGIVRFERDVLSVAGAHTVIVALGINDVQQAPQEPDAGRIVAGLRTLADQARARGLTVVGATLTPFEGFPTWTPERNAVRLAVNEQIRSGSVFDAYVDFDEAVRDPAAPNRVLAAYDSGDHLHFNDAGYRTLGERVDLTSLERARTPASDEL
;
A
#
# COMPACT_ATOMS: atom_id res chain seq x y z
N MET A 1 79.13 8.92 23.37
CA MET A 1 77.91 8.18 23.76
C MET A 1 77.50 8.64 25.16
N PRO A 2 76.22 8.87 25.52
CA PRO A 2 75.07 9.38 24.79
C PRO A 2 74.63 10.78 25.31
N ARG A 3 74.49 11.78 24.44
CA ARG A 3 73.93 13.11 24.77
C ARG A 3 72.90 13.53 23.72
N ARG A 4 71.84 12.73 23.51
CA ARG A 4 70.75 13.07 22.55
C ARG A 4 69.36 12.50 22.88
N GLN A 5 69.04 12.20 24.15
CA GLN A 5 67.67 11.76 24.52
C GLN A 5 66.92 12.70 25.49
N GLY A 6 67.51 13.83 25.90
CA GLY A 6 66.89 14.75 26.87
C GLY A 6 65.96 15.83 26.30
N TYR A 7 65.91 16.06 24.99
CA TYR A 7 65.14 17.16 24.39
C TYR A 7 63.82 16.73 23.73
N ALA A 8 63.58 15.42 23.54
CA ALA A 8 62.33 14.94 22.95
C ALA A 8 61.16 14.87 23.96
N LEU A 9 61.45 14.76 25.26
CA LEU A 9 60.43 14.73 26.32
C LEU A 9 59.99 16.13 26.79
N LEU A 10 60.77 17.19 26.52
CA LEU A 10 60.41 18.56 26.91
C LEU A 10 59.46 19.26 25.92
N ILE A 11 59.39 18.81 24.66
CA ILE A 11 58.45 19.36 23.66
C ILE A 11 57.07 18.68 23.78
N ALA A 12 57.01 17.43 24.26
CA ALA A 12 55.74 16.71 24.41
C ALA A 12 54.91 17.12 25.64
N LEU A 13 55.51 17.74 26.67
CA LEU A 13 54.77 18.17 27.87
C LEU A 13 54.22 19.61 27.82
N LEU A 14 54.68 20.44 26.88
CA LEU A 14 54.24 21.85 26.73
C LEU A 14 53.11 22.05 25.69
N ALA A 15 52.75 21.02 24.91
CA ALA A 15 51.57 21.05 24.06
C ALA A 15 50.29 20.53 24.77
N GLY A 16 50.44 19.92 25.96
CA GLY A 16 49.34 19.27 26.70
C GLY A 16 48.58 20.14 27.69
N THR A 17 49.00 21.38 27.96
CA THR A 17 48.38 22.24 29.00
C THR A 17 47.81 23.56 28.47
N ALA A 18 47.83 23.82 27.16
CA ALA A 18 47.34 25.09 26.57
C ALA A 18 45.96 25.01 25.88
N VAL A 19 45.28 23.85 25.85
CA VAL A 19 43.94 23.73 25.22
C VAL A 19 42.81 23.42 26.22
N LEU A 20 43.14 23.24 27.50
CA LEU A 20 42.16 22.99 28.58
C LEU A 20 41.84 24.21 29.46
N ALA A 21 42.21 25.42 29.05
CA ALA A 21 42.03 26.65 29.85
C ALA A 21 41.44 27.85 29.07
N VAL A 22 40.54 27.62 28.10
CA VAL A 22 39.74 28.68 27.45
C VAL A 22 38.21 28.45 27.53
N ALA A 23 37.73 27.32 28.04
CA ALA A 23 36.27 27.08 28.16
C ALA A 23 35.68 27.36 29.55
N ALA A 24 36.48 27.85 30.51
CA ALA A 24 36.05 28.08 31.88
C ALA A 24 36.65 29.37 32.45
N VAL A 25 36.16 30.53 32.00
CA VAL A 25 35.92 31.80 32.74
C VAL A 25 35.41 32.82 31.71
N LEU A 26 34.12 32.71 31.39
CA LEU A 26 33.25 33.82 30.99
C LEU A 26 31.82 33.44 31.40
N GLY A 27 31.71 32.90 32.62
CA GLY A 27 30.48 32.81 33.37
C GLY A 27 30.49 33.95 34.37
N THR A 28 29.81 35.04 34.06
CA THR A 28 29.00 35.90 34.95
C THR A 28 28.70 37.20 34.21
N THR A 29 27.47 37.67 34.35
CA THR A 29 26.82 38.81 33.66
C THR A 29 26.42 38.54 32.20
N LEU A 30 25.20 38.01 32.04
CA LEU A 30 24.12 38.61 31.21
C LEU A 30 22.84 37.77 31.39
N PHE A 31 22.25 37.85 32.59
CA PHE A 31 20.85 37.48 32.80
C PHE A 31 19.99 38.70 32.43
N ALA A 32 19.45 38.70 31.21
CA ALA A 32 18.16 39.34 30.83
C ALA A 32 17.93 39.18 29.31
N GLY A 33 17.71 37.94 28.86
CA GLY A 33 17.06 37.71 27.57
C GLY A 33 15.55 37.92 27.70
N PRO A 34 14.84 38.40 26.66
CA PRO A 34 13.42 38.68 26.75
C PRO A 34 12.67 37.41 27.14
N ARG A 35 11.77 37.56 28.13
CA ARG A 35 10.89 36.52 28.65
C ARG A 35 10.21 35.85 27.46
N ALA A 36 10.39 34.54 27.30
CA ALA A 36 9.61 33.75 26.36
C ALA A 36 8.13 34.01 26.64
N ALA A 37 7.41 34.51 25.64
CA ALA A 37 5.97 34.68 25.75
C ALA A 37 5.33 33.32 26.06
N PRO A 38 4.29 33.27 26.92
CA PRO A 38 3.60 32.03 27.20
C PRO A 38 3.10 31.43 25.88
N ILE A 39 3.40 30.15 25.66
CA ILE A 39 2.85 29.38 24.55
C ILE A 39 1.32 29.48 24.69
N PRO A 40 0.61 30.03 23.69
CA PRO A 40 -0.85 30.05 23.74
C PRO A 40 -1.35 28.61 23.89
N PRO A 41 -2.44 28.37 24.65
CA PRO A 41 -3.02 27.04 24.74
C PRO A 41 -3.28 26.54 23.33
N ALA A 42 -2.95 25.27 23.08
CA ALA A 42 -3.17 24.63 21.79
C ALA A 42 -4.59 24.95 21.32
N GLU A 43 -4.70 25.77 20.29
CA GLU A 43 -5.97 25.95 19.60
C GLU A 43 -6.39 24.55 19.17
N THR A 44 -7.49 24.10 19.74
CA THR A 44 -8.24 22.98 19.22
C THR A 44 -8.64 23.40 17.82
N HIS A 45 -7.79 23.08 16.84
CA HIS A 45 -8.19 23.03 15.45
C HIS A 45 -9.33 22.02 15.42
N ALA A 46 -10.56 22.54 15.44
CA ALA A 46 -11.74 21.79 15.12
C ALA A 46 -11.39 20.99 13.86
N ALA A 47 -11.47 19.66 13.97
CA ALA A 47 -11.23 18.75 12.87
C ALA A 47 -11.84 19.39 11.62
N ALA A 48 -10.99 19.71 10.64
CA ALA A 48 -11.42 20.32 9.40
C ALA A 48 -12.58 19.44 8.89
N ARG A 49 -13.80 19.99 8.96
CA ARG A 49 -14.97 19.29 8.46
C ARG A 49 -14.64 18.99 7.00
N ASN A 50 -14.62 17.71 6.65
CA ASN A 50 -14.49 17.29 5.27
C ASN A 50 -15.42 18.17 4.43
N PRO A 51 -14.94 18.82 3.36
CA PRO A 51 -15.81 19.58 2.49
C PRO A 51 -16.96 18.67 2.05
N VAL A 52 -18.19 19.16 2.23
CA VAL A 52 -19.41 18.49 1.82
C VAL A 52 -19.29 18.16 0.34
N ALA A 53 -19.46 16.90 -0.01
CA ALA A 53 -19.34 16.43 -1.39
C ALA A 53 -20.31 17.22 -2.30
N PRO A 54 -19.88 17.71 -3.47
CA PRO A 54 -20.72 18.48 -4.38
C PRO A 54 -21.92 17.65 -4.87
N ALA A 55 -23.01 18.31 -5.29
CA ALA A 55 -24.29 17.69 -5.65
C ALA A 55 -24.24 16.65 -6.80
N ASN A 56 -23.09 16.50 -7.48
CA ASN A 56 -22.82 15.41 -8.44
C ASN A 56 -22.24 14.13 -7.78
N ALA A 57 -22.07 14.12 -6.45
CA ALA A 57 -21.63 12.97 -5.67
C ALA A 57 -22.72 11.91 -5.41
N ALA A 58 -23.95 12.15 -5.88
CA ALA A 58 -25.05 11.21 -5.74
C ALA A 58 -24.80 9.94 -6.59
N GLY A 59 -25.14 8.80 -5.99
CA GLY A 59 -25.06 7.48 -6.61
C GLY A 59 -24.08 6.54 -5.91
N ASN A 60 -24.22 5.25 -6.20
CA ASN A 60 -23.40 4.20 -5.62
C ASN A 60 -22.02 4.15 -6.30
N TRP A 61 -20.98 4.53 -5.56
CA TRP A 61 -19.58 4.49 -6.02
C TRP A 61 -18.87 3.26 -5.48
N VAL A 62 -18.33 2.46 -6.39
CA VAL A 62 -17.53 1.28 -6.07
C VAL A 62 -16.15 1.41 -6.70
N ALA A 63 -15.11 1.00 -6.00
CA ALA A 63 -13.77 0.99 -6.57
C ALA A 63 -13.67 -0.15 -7.60
N THR A 64 -13.42 0.20 -8.86
CA THR A 64 -13.13 -0.80 -9.91
C THR A 64 -11.67 -1.20 -9.93
N TRP A 65 -10.81 -0.35 -9.39
CA TRP A 65 -9.38 -0.56 -9.31
C TRP A 65 -8.79 0.31 -8.20
N THR A 66 -7.81 -0.22 -7.48
CA THR A 66 -7.00 0.53 -6.51
C THR A 66 -5.55 0.08 -6.57
N THR A 67 -4.66 0.87 -5.99
CA THR A 67 -3.32 0.42 -5.62
C THR A 67 -2.85 1.11 -4.35
N ALA A 68 -2.12 0.39 -3.51
CA ALA A 68 -1.53 0.95 -2.30
C ALA A 68 -0.20 1.66 -2.62
N PRO A 69 -0.03 2.97 -2.35
CA PRO A 69 1.23 3.64 -2.62
C PRO A 69 2.35 3.06 -1.74
N VAL A 70 3.51 2.75 -2.34
CA VAL A 70 4.60 2.03 -1.66
C VAL A 70 5.62 2.98 -1.04
N GLY A 71 5.93 4.08 -1.72
CA GLY A 71 6.93 5.04 -1.25
C GLY A 71 7.16 6.18 -2.23
N ALA A 72 8.28 6.87 -2.03
CA ALA A 72 8.84 7.80 -3.00
C ALA A 72 9.63 7.04 -4.08
N GLU A 73 9.39 7.34 -5.36
CA GLU A 73 10.06 6.68 -6.46
C GLU A 73 11.58 6.96 -6.45
N PRO A 74 12.44 5.92 -6.40
CA PRO A 74 13.87 6.10 -6.51
C PRO A 74 14.26 6.80 -7.82
N GLY A 75 15.10 7.83 -7.71
CA GLY A 75 15.57 8.61 -8.86
C GLY A 75 14.60 9.70 -9.34
N ALA A 76 13.43 9.88 -8.72
CA ALA A 76 12.44 10.91 -9.09
C ALA A 76 12.24 11.96 -8.00
N ALA A 77 13.32 12.38 -7.32
CA ALA A 77 13.27 13.30 -6.18
C ALA A 77 12.68 14.69 -6.50
N ASN A 78 12.70 15.11 -7.77
CA ASN A 78 12.14 16.38 -8.24
C ASN A 78 10.83 16.21 -9.02
N GLY A 79 10.31 14.98 -9.10
CA GLY A 79 9.18 14.64 -9.95
C GLY A 79 9.52 14.67 -11.44
N PHE A 80 8.49 14.81 -12.26
CA PHE A 80 8.59 14.80 -13.72
C PHE A 80 8.04 16.10 -14.31
N PRO A 81 8.75 17.24 -14.14
CA PRO A 81 8.29 18.53 -14.63
C PRO A 81 8.07 18.54 -16.14
N GLY A 82 6.92 19.02 -16.59
CA GLY A 82 6.54 19.08 -18.00
C GLY A 82 6.05 17.75 -18.58
N SER A 83 6.08 16.67 -17.79
CA SER A 83 5.74 15.33 -18.28
C SER A 83 4.25 15.00 -18.12
N THR A 84 3.76 14.16 -19.03
CA THR A 84 2.50 13.42 -18.91
C THR A 84 2.80 12.02 -18.36
N ILE A 85 2.17 11.70 -17.25
CA ILE A 85 2.17 10.39 -16.63
C ILE A 85 0.92 9.67 -17.13
N ARG A 86 1.09 8.48 -17.71
CA ARG A 86 0.02 7.60 -18.15
C ARG A 86 0.01 6.36 -17.28
N ASN A 87 -1.07 6.14 -16.56
CA ASN A 87 -1.36 4.91 -15.84
C ASN A 87 -2.41 4.14 -16.64
N VAL A 88 -2.09 2.90 -17.02
CA VAL A 88 -3.08 1.94 -17.50
C VAL A 88 -3.49 1.09 -16.31
N VAL A 89 -4.79 0.91 -16.09
CA VAL A 89 -5.35 0.10 -15.00
C VAL A 89 -6.33 -0.91 -15.57
N HIS A 90 -6.42 -2.09 -14.95
CA HIS A 90 -7.35 -3.13 -15.36
C HIS A 90 -8.58 -3.09 -14.45
N THR A 91 -9.77 -2.99 -15.04
CA THR A 91 -11.03 -2.72 -14.32
C THR A 91 -11.76 -4.01 -13.97
N SER A 92 -12.24 -4.13 -12.73
CA SER A 92 -13.05 -5.27 -12.26
C SER A 92 -14.56 -5.10 -12.50
N VAL A 93 -15.11 -3.91 -12.28
CA VAL A 93 -16.54 -3.61 -12.42
C VAL A 93 -16.75 -2.40 -13.30
N GLY A 94 -17.75 -2.47 -14.18
CA GLY A 94 -18.11 -1.36 -15.05
C GLY A 94 -18.97 -0.30 -14.37
N GLY A 95 -19.17 0.83 -15.06
CA GLY A 95 -20.08 1.89 -14.62
C GLY A 95 -20.27 2.97 -15.68
N ASP A 96 -21.20 3.90 -15.42
CA ASP A 96 -21.60 4.95 -16.36
C ASP A 96 -20.78 6.25 -16.21
N ALA A 97 -20.08 6.37 -15.09
CA ALA A 97 -19.16 7.46 -14.78
C ALA A 97 -17.97 6.93 -13.99
N ALA A 98 -16.85 7.66 -14.05
CA ALA A 98 -15.64 7.36 -13.29
C ALA A 98 -15.17 8.59 -12.51
N ARG A 99 -14.44 8.37 -11.41
CA ARG A 99 -13.64 9.39 -10.73
C ARG A 99 -12.30 8.80 -10.30
N ILE A 100 -11.29 9.64 -10.18
CA ILE A 100 -9.93 9.19 -9.85
C ILE A 100 -9.47 9.78 -8.52
N THR A 101 -8.66 9.00 -7.79
CA THR A 101 -7.94 9.51 -6.61
C THR A 101 -6.47 9.69 -6.93
N LEU A 102 -6.00 10.93 -6.84
CA LEU A 102 -4.59 11.29 -6.94
C LEU A 102 -4.02 11.54 -5.54
N SER A 103 -2.85 10.98 -5.26
CA SER A 103 -2.21 10.97 -3.94
C SER A 103 -0.77 11.46 -4.02
N ASN A 104 -0.44 12.43 -3.18
CA ASN A 104 0.89 12.98 -2.96
C ASN A 104 1.45 12.53 -1.59
N LEU A 105 1.07 11.33 -1.14
CA LEU A 105 1.34 10.79 0.19
C LEU A 105 2.83 10.86 0.61
N PHE A 106 3.73 10.53 -0.32
CA PHE A 106 5.18 10.53 -0.08
C PHE A 106 5.89 11.76 -0.66
N GLY A 107 5.13 12.73 -1.18
CA GLY A 107 5.68 13.99 -1.64
C GLY A 107 5.97 14.94 -0.48
N THR A 108 7.01 15.75 -0.64
CA THR A 108 7.46 16.73 0.37
C THR A 108 7.10 18.18 0.00
N VAL A 109 6.57 18.40 -1.20
CA VAL A 109 6.09 19.69 -1.69
C VAL A 109 4.73 19.52 -2.40
N PRO A 110 3.95 20.60 -2.62
CA PRO A 110 2.69 20.50 -3.32
C PRO A 110 2.84 19.99 -4.77
N LEU A 111 2.08 18.96 -5.12
CA LEU A 111 1.95 18.42 -6.46
C LEU A 111 0.93 19.25 -7.25
N VAL A 112 1.31 19.74 -8.43
CA VAL A 112 0.36 20.38 -9.35
C VAL A 112 0.06 19.44 -10.49
N VAL A 113 -1.22 19.31 -10.80
CA VAL A 113 -1.73 18.66 -12.01
C VAL A 113 -2.50 19.72 -12.80
N ASP A 114 -2.06 20.04 -14.01
CA ASP A 114 -2.68 21.07 -14.86
C ASP A 114 -3.61 20.51 -15.93
N ARG A 115 -3.58 19.19 -16.14
CA ARG A 115 -4.43 18.46 -17.06
C ARG A 115 -4.54 17.01 -16.60
N ALA A 116 -5.74 16.46 -16.60
CA ALA A 116 -6.00 15.05 -16.37
C ALA A 116 -7.12 14.54 -17.29
N THR A 117 -7.04 13.26 -17.70
CA THR A 117 -8.08 12.61 -18.51
C THR A 117 -8.28 11.16 -18.09
N VAL A 118 -9.53 10.69 -18.15
CA VAL A 118 -9.92 9.27 -18.06
C VAL A 118 -10.45 8.86 -19.43
N ASN A 119 -9.81 7.88 -20.08
CA ASN A 119 -10.12 7.45 -21.44
C ASN A 119 -10.32 8.64 -22.40
N THR A 120 -9.37 9.59 -22.39
CA THR A 120 -9.38 10.87 -23.13
C THR A 120 -10.43 11.92 -22.70
N ARG A 121 -11.38 11.57 -21.82
CA ARG A 121 -12.35 12.54 -21.27
C ARG A 121 -11.68 13.43 -20.22
N PRO A 122 -11.81 14.76 -20.31
CA PRO A 122 -11.25 15.68 -19.31
C PRO A 122 -11.76 15.39 -17.90
N VAL A 123 -10.85 15.43 -16.94
CA VAL A 123 -11.14 15.34 -15.51
C VAL A 123 -11.09 16.74 -14.92
N THR A 124 -12.00 17.03 -14.00
CA THR A 124 -12.04 18.29 -13.23
C THR A 124 -11.95 17.99 -11.73
N PHE A 125 -11.57 19.00 -10.95
CA PHE A 125 -11.47 18.98 -9.51
C PHE A 125 -12.17 20.22 -8.97
N ASP A 126 -13.34 20.05 -8.36
CA ASP A 126 -14.20 21.17 -7.93
C ASP A 126 -14.50 22.15 -9.08
N GLY A 127 -14.78 21.60 -10.27
CA GLY A 127 -15.04 22.33 -11.51
C GLY A 127 -13.80 22.87 -12.23
N ALA A 128 -12.62 22.83 -11.61
CA ALA A 128 -11.38 23.32 -12.20
C ALA A 128 -10.64 22.22 -12.99
N THR A 129 -9.98 22.58 -14.10
CA THR A 129 -9.16 21.63 -14.89
C THR A 129 -7.78 21.37 -14.29
N SER A 130 -7.43 22.08 -13.22
CA SER A 130 -6.15 21.95 -12.53
C SER A 130 -6.37 21.83 -11.02
N VAL A 131 -5.43 21.18 -10.35
CA VAL A 131 -5.46 20.97 -8.90
C VAL A 131 -4.07 21.04 -8.31
N THR A 132 -3.98 21.54 -7.08
CA THR A 132 -2.77 21.47 -6.25
C THR A 132 -3.04 20.56 -5.06
N ILE A 133 -2.27 19.49 -4.94
CA ILE A 133 -2.36 18.50 -3.87
C ILE A 133 -1.23 18.77 -2.89
N ALA A 134 -1.57 19.06 -1.62
CA ALA A 134 -0.56 19.32 -0.58
C ALA A 134 0.40 18.13 -0.41
N ALA A 135 1.59 18.38 0.16
CA ALA A 135 2.49 17.31 0.60
C ALA A 135 1.76 16.38 1.58
N GLY A 136 1.86 15.06 1.37
CA GLY A 136 1.11 14.07 2.15
C GLY A 136 -0.39 13.99 1.85
N GLY A 137 -0.92 14.86 0.99
CA GLY A 137 -2.35 14.97 0.70
C GLY A 137 -2.82 14.04 -0.41
N ARG A 138 -4.15 13.97 -0.58
CA ARG A 138 -4.83 13.31 -1.70
C ARG A 138 -6.03 14.13 -2.14
N VAL A 139 -6.50 13.90 -3.36
CA VAL A 139 -7.72 14.51 -3.90
C VAL A 139 -8.49 13.49 -4.73
N VAL A 140 -9.82 13.54 -4.65
CA VAL A 140 -10.73 12.80 -5.53
C VAL A 140 -11.24 13.78 -6.58
N SER A 141 -11.28 13.38 -7.84
CA SER A 141 -11.81 14.21 -8.93
C SER A 141 -13.33 14.33 -8.87
N ASP A 142 -13.86 15.31 -9.60
CA ASP A 142 -15.28 15.31 -9.96
C ASP A 142 -15.61 14.06 -10.83
N PRO A 143 -16.88 13.62 -10.85
CA PRO A 143 -17.33 12.56 -11.75
C PRO A 143 -17.14 12.94 -13.21
N VAL A 144 -16.58 12.01 -13.98
CA VAL A 144 -16.46 12.11 -15.44
C VAL A 144 -17.45 11.13 -16.06
N VAL A 145 -18.37 11.63 -16.89
CA VAL A 145 -19.29 10.76 -17.65
C VAL A 145 -18.49 10.06 -18.74
N VAL A 146 -18.13 8.81 -18.47
CA VAL A 146 -17.35 7.94 -19.33
C VAL A 146 -17.79 6.50 -19.06
N PRO A 147 -18.27 5.77 -20.07
CA PRO A 147 -18.61 4.37 -19.89
C PRO A 147 -17.32 3.58 -19.62
N VAL A 148 -17.32 2.82 -18.53
CA VAL A 148 -16.26 1.88 -18.16
C VAL A 148 -16.82 0.48 -18.27
N ALA A 149 -16.21 -0.36 -19.09
CA ALA A 149 -16.56 -1.77 -19.17
C ALA A 149 -15.89 -2.54 -18.02
N PRO A 150 -16.51 -3.58 -17.46
CA PRO A 150 -15.79 -4.52 -16.60
C PRO A 150 -14.74 -5.28 -17.41
N ASP A 151 -13.72 -5.83 -16.74
CA ASP A 151 -12.67 -6.65 -17.33
C ASP A 151 -12.00 -5.96 -18.54
N SER A 152 -11.62 -4.70 -18.34
CA SER A 152 -11.06 -3.87 -19.41
C SER A 152 -9.95 -2.94 -18.95
N ASP A 153 -9.03 -2.64 -19.86
CA ASP A 153 -7.98 -1.67 -19.60
C ASP A 153 -8.53 -0.23 -19.74
N LEU A 154 -8.38 0.53 -18.66
CA LEU A 154 -8.72 1.94 -18.58
C LEU A 154 -7.45 2.77 -18.48
N ARG A 155 -7.37 3.82 -19.31
CA ARG A 155 -6.23 4.73 -19.34
C ARG A 155 -6.53 6.02 -18.58
N VAL A 156 -5.66 6.36 -17.64
CA VAL A 156 -5.65 7.64 -16.92
C VAL A 156 -4.35 8.37 -17.20
N ASP A 157 -4.44 9.55 -17.83
CA ASP A 157 -3.29 10.42 -18.05
C ASP A 157 -3.42 11.68 -17.21
N PHE A 158 -2.31 12.19 -16.71
CA PHE A 158 -2.25 13.55 -16.17
C PHE A 158 -0.86 14.16 -16.34
N ARG A 159 -0.80 15.49 -16.38
CA ARG A 159 0.43 16.25 -16.59
C ARG A 159 0.84 16.99 -15.32
N THR A 160 2.14 16.94 -15.03
CA THR A 160 2.76 17.68 -13.92
C THR A 160 3.62 18.81 -14.50
N PRO A 161 3.15 20.07 -14.53
CA PRO A 161 3.83 21.15 -15.26
C PRO A 161 5.17 21.58 -14.67
N ARG A 162 5.38 21.31 -13.38
CA ARG A 162 6.53 21.78 -12.61
C ARG A 162 7.02 20.71 -11.64
N ALA A 163 8.21 20.93 -11.11
CA ALA A 163 8.79 20.05 -10.11
C ALA A 163 7.86 19.95 -8.88
N SER A 164 7.69 18.73 -8.37
CA SER A 164 6.73 18.40 -7.31
C SER A 164 7.33 17.50 -6.22
N GLY A 165 8.65 17.46 -6.13
CA GLY A 165 9.35 16.65 -5.14
C GLY A 165 9.24 15.14 -5.43
N PRO A 166 9.47 14.28 -4.44
CA PRO A 166 9.48 12.84 -4.63
C PRO A 166 8.12 12.29 -5.08
N VAL A 167 8.13 11.41 -6.08
CA VAL A 167 6.92 10.85 -6.69
C VAL A 167 6.34 9.75 -5.82
N THR A 168 5.08 9.89 -5.43
CA THR A 168 4.31 8.78 -4.83
C THR A 168 4.07 7.72 -5.91
N TYR A 169 4.48 6.48 -5.66
CA TYR A 169 4.39 5.42 -6.69
C TYR A 169 4.14 4.02 -6.13
N HIS A 170 3.79 3.11 -7.05
CA HIS A 170 3.82 1.66 -6.88
C HIS A 170 4.80 1.05 -7.93
N PRO A 171 5.86 0.31 -7.52
CA PRO A 171 6.96 -0.12 -8.39
C PRO A 171 6.66 -1.25 -9.36
N ASN A 172 5.89 -2.26 -8.93
CA ASN A 172 5.71 -3.51 -9.65
C ASN A 172 4.22 -3.79 -9.85
N THR A 173 3.67 -3.24 -10.93
CA THR A 173 2.20 -3.23 -11.14
C THR A 173 1.73 -4.30 -12.11
N HIS A 174 2.65 -5.00 -12.77
CA HIS A 174 2.37 -5.95 -13.85
C HIS A 174 1.50 -5.39 -14.99
N GLN A 175 1.44 -4.04 -15.11
CA GLN A 175 0.74 -3.34 -16.17
C GLN A 175 1.67 -2.35 -16.87
N THR A 176 1.72 -2.40 -18.19
CA THR A 176 2.47 -1.48 -19.03
C THR A 176 1.80 -0.11 -19.04
N SER A 177 2.48 0.83 -18.42
CA SER A 177 2.15 2.26 -18.34
C SER A 177 3.22 3.08 -19.07
N ALA A 178 3.09 4.41 -19.08
CA ALA A 178 4.07 5.25 -19.77
C ALA A 178 4.34 6.60 -19.07
N LEU A 179 5.52 7.15 -19.36
CA LEU A 179 5.91 8.52 -19.04
C LEU A 179 6.30 9.21 -20.35
N ALA A 180 5.81 10.44 -20.58
CA ALA A 180 6.16 11.21 -21.77
C ALA A 180 6.50 12.66 -21.40
N ASP A 181 7.60 13.22 -21.91
CA ASP A 181 8.09 14.57 -21.58
C ASP A 181 8.03 15.55 -22.78
N GLY A 182 7.36 15.15 -23.86
CA GLY A 182 7.27 15.90 -25.12
C GLY A 182 8.41 15.62 -26.10
N ARG A 183 9.50 14.96 -25.67
CA ARG A 183 10.59 14.51 -26.55
C ARG A 183 10.49 13.02 -26.84
N ALA A 184 10.17 12.23 -25.83
CA ALA A 184 10.00 10.80 -25.97
C ALA A 184 8.88 10.27 -25.07
N THR A 185 8.55 9.00 -25.27
CA THR A 185 7.66 8.23 -24.40
C THR A 185 8.39 6.97 -23.97
N TRP A 186 8.46 6.73 -22.67
CA TRP A 186 9.10 5.55 -22.08
C TRP A 186 8.03 4.64 -21.46
N SER A 187 8.12 3.35 -21.77
CA SER A 187 7.33 2.33 -21.09
C SER A 187 7.81 2.15 -19.65
N THR A 188 6.89 1.83 -18.75
CA THR A 188 7.16 1.61 -17.34
C THR A 188 6.07 0.73 -16.73
N THR A 189 6.43 -0.14 -15.80
CA THR A 189 5.48 -0.95 -15.02
C THR A 189 5.14 -0.32 -13.68
N LYS A 190 5.29 1.01 -13.57
CA LYS A 190 5.04 1.78 -12.34
C LYS A 190 3.76 2.61 -12.46
N TRP A 191 2.89 2.51 -11.47
CA TRP A 191 1.82 3.48 -11.28
C TRP A 191 2.33 4.64 -10.44
N ARG A 192 2.01 5.86 -10.83
CA ARG A 192 2.46 7.09 -10.15
C ARG A 192 1.27 7.95 -9.84
N TYR A 193 1.22 8.46 -8.61
CA TYR A 193 0.19 9.33 -8.02
C TYR A 193 -1.27 8.85 -8.09
N LEU A 194 -1.68 8.03 -9.05
CA LEU A 194 -3.01 7.41 -9.12
C LEU A 194 -3.11 6.26 -8.11
N THR A 195 -4.13 6.31 -7.25
CA THR A 195 -4.33 5.31 -6.17
C THR A 195 -5.70 4.64 -6.19
N ALA A 196 -6.70 5.25 -6.83
CA ALA A 196 -7.99 4.61 -7.06
C ALA A 196 -8.65 5.11 -8.34
N VAL A 197 -9.45 4.24 -8.95
CA VAL A 197 -10.48 4.57 -9.91
C VAL A 197 -11.78 3.98 -9.37
N ASP A 198 -12.74 4.87 -9.09
CA ASP A 198 -14.09 4.47 -8.71
C ASP A 198 -15.01 4.64 -9.91
N VAL A 199 -16.01 3.76 -10.01
CA VAL A 199 -17.09 3.86 -10.99
C VAL A 199 -18.42 4.02 -10.29
N ARG A 200 -19.34 4.73 -10.93
CA ARG A 200 -20.73 4.80 -10.48
C ARG A 200 -21.50 3.62 -11.07
N ASN A 201 -22.05 2.79 -10.20
CA ASN A 201 -22.81 1.60 -10.57
C ASN A 201 -23.84 1.27 -9.49
N GLU A 202 -25.11 1.59 -9.74
CA GLU A 202 -26.22 1.34 -8.80
C GLU A 202 -26.53 -0.14 -8.58
N ALA A 203 -26.08 -1.03 -9.48
CA ALA A 203 -26.31 -2.47 -9.37
C ALA A 203 -25.20 -3.21 -8.61
N ALA A 204 -24.01 -2.61 -8.46
CA ALA A 204 -22.88 -3.23 -7.78
C ALA A 204 -23.08 -3.19 -6.25
N PRO A 205 -23.11 -4.31 -5.51
CA PRO A 205 -23.35 -4.28 -4.07
C PRO A 205 -22.21 -3.66 -3.26
N GLY A 206 -21.00 -3.59 -3.83
CA GLY A 206 -19.83 -2.99 -3.21
C GLY A 206 -18.52 -3.43 -3.84
N THR A 207 -17.45 -3.31 -3.05
CA THR A 207 -16.07 -3.63 -3.40
C THR A 207 -15.51 -4.66 -2.42
N VAL A 208 -14.90 -5.70 -2.96
CA VAL A 208 -14.02 -6.62 -2.25
C VAL A 208 -12.62 -6.03 -2.24
N VAL A 209 -12.14 -5.63 -1.06
CA VAL A 209 -10.81 -5.07 -0.88
C VAL A 209 -9.85 -6.16 -0.43
N VAL A 210 -8.66 -6.22 -1.01
CA VAL A 210 -7.63 -7.18 -0.62
C VAL A 210 -6.42 -6.44 -0.10
N ILE A 211 -6.14 -6.58 1.19
CA ILE A 211 -4.88 -6.11 1.77
C ILE A 211 -3.90 -7.26 1.82
N GLY A 212 -2.74 -7.08 1.20
CA GLY A 212 -1.76 -8.15 1.11
C GLY A 212 -0.34 -7.71 0.79
N ASP A 213 0.51 -8.69 0.52
CA ASP A 213 1.92 -8.51 0.22
C ASP A 213 2.25 -8.75 -1.27
N SER A 214 3.44 -9.28 -1.59
CA SER A 214 3.87 -9.60 -2.95
C SER A 214 3.00 -10.62 -3.64
N LEU A 215 2.41 -11.57 -2.89
CA LEU A 215 1.49 -12.55 -3.45
C LEU A 215 0.21 -11.87 -3.95
N THR A 216 -0.23 -10.83 -3.24
CA THR A 216 -1.39 -10.02 -3.66
C THR A 216 -1.01 -9.02 -4.74
N ALA A 217 0.17 -8.40 -4.66
CA ALA A 217 0.67 -7.49 -5.69
C ALA A 217 0.91 -8.20 -7.04
N GLY A 218 1.13 -9.52 -7.02
CA GLY A 218 1.27 -10.33 -8.23
C GLY A 218 2.70 -10.71 -8.59
N SER A 219 3.68 -10.60 -7.68
CA SER A 219 5.08 -10.94 -7.99
C SER A 219 5.19 -12.32 -8.64
N GLY A 220 5.84 -12.42 -9.80
CA GLY A 220 5.91 -13.67 -10.58
C GLY A 220 4.82 -13.83 -11.65
N SER A 221 3.80 -12.97 -11.66
CA SER A 221 2.78 -12.97 -12.71
C SER A 221 3.30 -12.34 -14.01
N THR A 222 2.78 -12.82 -15.14
CA THR A 222 3.12 -12.29 -16.46
C THR A 222 2.60 -10.84 -16.58
N THR A 223 3.47 -9.95 -17.08
CA THR A 223 3.10 -8.54 -17.32
C THR A 223 2.04 -8.45 -18.42
N ASP A 224 1.04 -7.61 -18.22
CA ASP A 224 -0.11 -7.39 -19.12
C ASP A 224 -1.03 -8.60 -19.33
N ALA A 225 -0.82 -9.70 -18.60
CA ALA A 225 -1.67 -10.88 -18.69
C ALA A 225 -2.92 -10.83 -17.79
N ASN A 226 -2.99 -9.86 -16.85
CA ASN A 226 -4.04 -9.77 -15.84
C ASN A 226 -4.26 -11.10 -15.11
N SER A 227 -3.16 -11.74 -14.70
CA SER A 227 -3.15 -13.09 -14.12
C SER A 227 -2.91 -13.12 -12.62
N ARG A 228 -3.00 -11.97 -11.92
CA ARG A 228 -2.91 -11.94 -10.45
C ARG A 228 -4.13 -12.66 -9.90
N TRP A 229 -4.03 -13.24 -8.71
CA TRP A 229 -5.18 -13.97 -8.15
C TRP A 229 -6.40 -13.06 -7.88
N THR A 230 -6.17 -11.75 -7.71
CA THR A 230 -7.23 -10.74 -7.61
C THR A 230 -7.90 -10.42 -8.94
N ASP A 231 -7.19 -10.53 -10.07
CA ASP A 231 -7.79 -10.43 -11.40
C ASP A 231 -8.67 -11.67 -11.66
N VAL A 232 -8.16 -12.87 -11.35
CA VAL A 232 -8.94 -14.12 -11.46
C VAL A 232 -10.18 -14.10 -10.56
N LEU A 233 -10.10 -13.49 -9.37
CA LEU A 233 -11.26 -13.26 -8.53
C LEU A 233 -12.26 -12.30 -9.19
N ALA A 234 -11.80 -11.21 -9.81
CA ALA A 234 -12.66 -10.27 -10.52
C ALA A 234 -13.40 -10.95 -11.68
N ASP A 235 -12.72 -11.80 -12.47
CA ASP A 235 -13.32 -12.58 -13.55
C ASP A 235 -14.45 -13.47 -13.04
N ARG A 236 -14.20 -14.19 -11.92
CA ARG A 236 -15.19 -15.06 -11.28
C ARG A 236 -16.38 -14.30 -10.72
N LEU A 237 -16.19 -13.06 -10.29
CA LEU A 237 -17.26 -12.17 -9.85
C LEU A 237 -18.05 -11.57 -11.02
N GLY A 238 -17.55 -11.66 -12.25
CA GLY A 238 -18.28 -11.31 -13.48
C GLY A 238 -18.77 -9.86 -13.51
N GLY A 239 -17.99 -8.92 -12.98
CA GLY A 239 -18.36 -7.51 -12.91
C GLY A 239 -19.47 -7.17 -11.91
N ARG A 240 -19.84 -8.08 -11.00
CA ARG A 240 -20.83 -7.79 -9.95
C ARG A 240 -20.29 -6.94 -8.79
N TYR A 241 -19.02 -7.14 -8.45
CA TYR A 241 -18.33 -6.44 -7.38
C TYR A 241 -17.07 -5.78 -7.91
N GLY A 242 -16.71 -4.63 -7.34
CA GLY A 242 -15.37 -4.11 -7.50
C GLY A 242 -14.34 -4.99 -6.77
N VAL A 243 -13.14 -5.09 -7.31
CA VAL A 243 -12.00 -5.74 -6.66
C VAL A 243 -10.86 -4.72 -6.53
N ALA A 244 -10.50 -4.43 -5.29
CA ALA A 244 -9.50 -3.43 -4.93
C ALA A 244 -8.24 -4.13 -4.41
N ASN A 245 -7.19 -4.19 -5.24
CA ASN A 245 -5.91 -4.79 -4.88
C ASN A 245 -5.02 -3.77 -4.14
N ALA A 246 -4.83 -3.98 -2.84
CA ALA A 246 -3.93 -3.21 -1.99
C ALA A 246 -2.69 -4.04 -1.58
N GLY A 247 -2.20 -4.89 -2.48
CA GLY A 247 -0.95 -5.63 -2.33
C GLY A 247 0.29 -4.73 -2.39
N ILE A 248 1.28 -5.00 -1.54
CA ILE A 248 2.60 -4.35 -1.63
C ILE A 248 3.68 -5.42 -1.52
N ALA A 249 4.56 -5.53 -2.52
CA ALA A 249 5.63 -6.52 -2.48
C ALA A 249 6.53 -6.35 -1.25
N GLY A 250 6.72 -7.43 -0.49
CA GLY A 250 7.48 -7.43 0.76
C GLY A 250 6.79 -6.80 1.96
N ASN A 251 5.49 -6.44 1.87
CA ASN A 251 4.79 -5.81 2.97
C ASN A 251 4.57 -6.75 4.15
N ARG A 252 4.73 -6.19 5.34
CA ARG A 252 4.56 -6.86 6.62
C ARG A 252 3.29 -6.36 7.29
N LEU A 253 2.71 -7.20 8.13
CA LEU A 253 1.55 -6.88 8.95
C LEU A 253 1.91 -5.91 10.07
N LEU A 254 2.94 -6.23 10.86
CA LEU A 254 3.16 -5.61 12.18
C LEU A 254 4.06 -4.38 12.14
N THR A 255 5.15 -4.47 11.38
CA THR A 255 6.20 -3.44 11.36
C THR A 255 6.53 -3.06 9.94
N GLN A 256 7.01 -1.84 9.71
CA GLN A 256 7.51 -1.47 8.39
C GLN A 256 8.72 -2.34 8.02
N GLY A 257 8.61 -3.04 6.89
CA GLY A 257 9.69 -3.86 6.33
C GLY A 257 10.52 -3.09 5.30
N SER A 258 11.00 -3.79 4.28
CA SER A 258 11.75 -3.20 3.17
C SER A 258 10.91 -2.34 2.22
N ALA A 259 9.58 -2.50 2.24
CA ALA A 259 8.66 -1.80 1.34
C ALA A 259 7.29 -1.55 1.98
N GLY A 260 6.78 -0.33 1.76
CA GLY A 260 5.46 0.12 2.23
C GLY A 260 5.35 0.25 3.75
N GLN A 261 4.36 1.03 4.19
CA GLN A 261 3.97 1.08 5.60
C GLN A 261 3.35 -0.27 6.01
N ALA A 262 3.48 -0.65 7.29
CA ALA A 262 2.92 -1.90 7.81
C ALA A 262 1.40 -2.00 7.57
N GLY A 263 0.88 -3.23 7.42
CA GLY A 263 -0.54 -3.49 7.22
C GLY A 263 -1.43 -2.79 8.26
N ILE A 264 -1.08 -2.90 9.54
CA ILE A 264 -1.80 -2.24 10.65
C ILE A 264 -1.79 -0.70 10.59
N VAL A 265 -0.79 -0.10 9.94
CA VAL A 265 -0.68 1.35 9.80
C VAL A 265 -1.50 1.86 8.63
N ARG A 266 -1.58 1.09 7.54
CA ARG A 266 -2.23 1.52 6.30
C ARG A 266 -3.68 1.08 6.14
N PHE A 267 -4.21 0.28 7.07
CA PHE A 267 -5.53 -0.35 6.94
C PHE A 267 -6.67 0.65 6.73
N GLU A 268 -6.73 1.74 7.51
CA GLU A 268 -7.75 2.78 7.33
C GLU A 268 -7.70 3.39 5.92
N ARG A 269 -6.50 3.63 5.39
CA ARG A 269 -6.30 4.26 4.08
C ARG A 269 -6.62 3.31 2.93
N ASP A 270 -6.09 2.09 2.99
CA ASP A 270 -6.06 1.14 1.87
C ASP A 270 -7.25 0.16 1.89
N VAL A 271 -8.02 0.12 2.98
CA VAL A 271 -9.21 -0.73 3.11
C VAL A 271 -10.43 0.08 3.47
N LEU A 272 -10.44 0.72 4.66
CA LEU A 272 -11.68 1.31 5.20
C LEU A 272 -12.13 2.57 4.44
N SER A 273 -11.19 3.26 3.79
CA SER A 273 -11.47 4.43 2.95
C SER A 273 -11.79 4.09 1.49
N VAL A 274 -11.81 2.81 1.09
CA VAL A 274 -12.09 2.42 -0.29
C VAL A 274 -13.58 2.58 -0.60
N ALA A 275 -13.90 3.16 -1.76
CA ALA A 275 -15.28 3.38 -2.18
C ALA A 275 -16.04 2.05 -2.28
N GLY A 276 -17.20 1.97 -1.62
CA GLY A 276 -18.04 0.78 -1.62
C GLY A 276 -17.45 -0.40 -0.86
N ALA A 277 -16.41 -0.23 -0.02
CA ALA A 277 -15.81 -1.33 0.74
C ALA A 277 -16.89 -2.13 1.50
N HIS A 278 -17.02 -3.39 1.12
CA HIS A 278 -18.05 -4.31 1.63
C HIS A 278 -17.42 -5.52 2.32
N THR A 279 -16.39 -6.07 1.70
CA THR A 279 -15.65 -7.23 2.22
C THR A 279 -14.16 -6.94 2.15
N VAL A 280 -13.41 -7.37 3.17
CA VAL A 280 -11.95 -7.36 3.12
C VAL A 280 -11.39 -8.78 3.16
N ILE A 281 -10.45 -9.07 2.26
CA ILE A 281 -9.59 -10.25 2.33
C ILE A 281 -8.23 -9.82 2.90
N VAL A 282 -7.81 -10.42 4.01
CA VAL A 282 -6.51 -10.18 4.65
C VAL A 282 -5.55 -11.30 4.27
N ALA A 283 -4.55 -10.99 3.44
CA ALA A 283 -3.52 -11.90 2.95
C ALA A 283 -2.12 -11.36 3.32
N LEU A 284 -1.84 -11.28 4.63
CA LEU A 284 -0.59 -10.77 5.20
C LEU A 284 -0.04 -11.71 6.28
N GLY A 285 1.27 -11.66 6.50
CA GLY A 285 1.94 -12.28 7.65
C GLY A 285 3.16 -13.12 7.29
N ILE A 286 3.27 -13.62 6.06
CA ILE A 286 4.42 -14.44 5.65
C ILE A 286 5.73 -13.63 5.69
N ASN A 287 5.67 -12.33 5.39
CA ASN A 287 6.82 -11.44 5.49
C ASN A 287 7.23 -11.15 6.94
N ASP A 288 6.31 -11.18 7.90
CA ASP A 288 6.65 -11.09 9.32
C ASP A 288 7.41 -12.34 9.79
N VAL A 289 7.08 -13.51 9.23
CA VAL A 289 7.77 -14.77 9.50
C VAL A 289 9.18 -14.81 8.88
N GLN A 290 9.32 -14.38 7.63
CA GLN A 290 10.54 -14.65 6.85
C GLN A 290 11.54 -13.48 6.82
N GLN A 291 11.08 -12.22 6.80
CA GLN A 291 11.97 -11.06 6.67
C GLN A 291 12.65 -10.71 7.99
N ALA A 292 13.88 -10.20 7.91
CA ALA A 292 14.57 -9.65 9.08
C ALA A 292 14.01 -8.27 9.49
N PRO A 293 13.86 -7.97 10.80
CA PRO A 293 13.89 -8.93 11.90
C PRO A 293 12.64 -9.82 11.88
N GLN A 294 12.83 -11.14 12.00
CA GLN A 294 11.73 -12.11 11.99
C GLN A 294 10.88 -11.98 13.25
N GLU A 295 9.60 -12.29 13.13
CA GLU A 295 8.69 -12.45 14.25
C GLU A 295 8.62 -13.94 14.67
N PRO A 296 9.28 -14.35 15.77
CA PRO A 296 9.27 -15.74 16.22
C PRO A 296 7.99 -16.13 16.97
N ASP A 297 7.16 -15.17 17.39
CA ASP A 297 5.93 -15.42 18.14
C ASP A 297 4.72 -15.32 17.21
N ALA A 298 4.15 -16.49 16.86
CA ALA A 298 2.92 -16.59 16.08
C ALA A 298 1.76 -15.81 16.72
N GLY A 299 1.71 -15.72 18.05
CA GLY A 299 0.70 -14.98 18.80
C GLY A 299 0.68 -13.49 18.45
N ARG A 300 1.85 -12.88 18.20
CA ARG A 300 1.93 -11.46 17.79
C ARG A 300 1.40 -11.23 16.39
N ILE A 301 1.68 -12.14 15.45
CA ILE A 301 1.10 -12.09 14.10
C ILE A 301 -0.41 -12.24 14.17
N VAL A 302 -0.90 -13.24 14.91
CA VAL A 302 -2.35 -13.48 15.09
C VAL A 302 -3.05 -12.29 15.75
N ALA A 303 -2.43 -11.65 16.74
CA ALA A 303 -2.98 -10.43 17.35
C ALA A 303 -3.09 -9.27 16.35
N GLY A 304 -2.09 -9.10 15.46
CA GLY A 304 -2.17 -8.14 14.37
C GLY A 304 -3.31 -8.44 13.38
N LEU A 305 -3.51 -9.71 13.03
CA LEU A 305 -4.59 -10.14 12.14
C LEU A 305 -5.96 -9.87 12.78
N ARG A 306 -6.12 -10.17 14.08
CA ARG A 306 -7.33 -9.83 14.84
C ARG A 306 -7.58 -8.33 14.88
N THR A 307 -6.53 -7.52 15.05
CA THR A 307 -6.65 -6.04 15.03
C THR A 307 -7.24 -5.54 13.72
N LEU A 308 -6.78 -6.04 12.57
CA LEU A 308 -7.35 -5.68 11.26
C LEU A 308 -8.80 -6.14 11.13
N ALA A 309 -9.09 -7.37 11.58
CA ALA A 309 -10.44 -7.91 11.54
C ALA A 309 -11.40 -7.07 12.40
N ASP A 310 -11.03 -6.71 13.61
CA ASP A 310 -11.85 -5.91 14.51
C ASP A 310 -12.10 -4.50 13.97
N GLN A 311 -11.08 -3.87 13.37
CA GLN A 311 -11.23 -2.59 12.68
C GLN A 311 -12.23 -2.66 11.51
N ALA A 312 -12.18 -3.72 10.70
CA ALA A 312 -13.12 -3.92 9.60
C ALA A 312 -14.54 -4.20 10.09
N ARG A 313 -14.69 -5.04 11.12
CA ARG A 313 -15.98 -5.36 11.74
C ARG A 313 -16.65 -4.13 12.33
N ALA A 314 -15.89 -3.26 12.98
CA ALA A 314 -16.37 -1.98 13.50
C ALA A 314 -16.87 -1.03 12.40
N ARG A 315 -16.54 -1.29 11.13
CA ARG A 315 -17.08 -0.60 9.95
C ARG A 315 -18.13 -1.40 9.19
N GLY A 316 -18.58 -2.53 9.74
CA GLY A 316 -19.60 -3.40 9.14
C GLY A 316 -19.10 -4.30 8.00
N LEU A 317 -17.80 -4.36 7.75
CA LEU A 317 -17.23 -5.18 6.68
C LEU A 317 -17.19 -6.66 7.08
N THR A 318 -17.45 -7.54 6.12
CA THR A 318 -17.16 -8.97 6.23
C THR A 318 -15.66 -9.18 6.10
N VAL A 319 -15.06 -9.99 6.98
CA VAL A 319 -13.60 -10.20 7.02
C VAL A 319 -13.25 -11.65 6.69
N VAL A 320 -12.51 -11.84 5.60
CA VAL A 320 -11.98 -13.14 5.17
C VAL A 320 -10.46 -13.16 5.33
N GLY A 321 -9.92 -14.22 5.94
CA GLY A 321 -8.46 -14.40 6.05
C GLY A 321 -7.91 -15.39 5.05
N ALA A 322 -6.69 -15.17 4.55
CA ALA A 322 -5.93 -16.16 3.79
C ALA A 322 -4.88 -16.85 4.68
N THR A 323 -4.76 -18.18 4.59
CA THR A 323 -3.64 -18.89 5.23
C THR A 323 -2.29 -18.53 4.58
N LEU A 324 -1.22 -18.54 5.35
CA LEU A 324 0.14 -18.29 4.90
C LEU A 324 0.67 -19.48 4.09
N THR A 325 1.10 -19.23 2.86
CA THR A 325 1.52 -20.25 1.90
C THR A 325 2.87 -20.91 2.28
N PRO A 326 3.13 -22.14 1.81
CA PRO A 326 4.44 -22.78 1.97
C PRO A 326 5.56 -21.97 1.31
N PHE A 327 6.78 -22.10 1.85
CA PHE A 327 7.96 -21.39 1.31
C PHE A 327 9.29 -22.15 1.50
N GLU A 328 9.24 -23.47 1.75
CA GLU A 328 10.45 -24.30 1.81
C GLU A 328 11.17 -24.27 0.46
N GLY A 329 12.46 -23.91 0.50
CA GLY A 329 13.30 -23.66 -0.66
C GLY A 329 13.66 -22.17 -0.81
N PHE A 330 12.85 -21.25 -0.29
CA PHE A 330 13.17 -19.83 -0.31
C PHE A 330 14.35 -19.55 0.64
N PRO A 331 15.29 -18.63 0.33
CA PRO A 331 16.56 -18.48 1.07
C PRO A 331 16.43 -18.21 2.58
N THR A 332 15.30 -17.64 3.02
CA THR A 332 15.04 -17.35 4.43
C THR A 332 14.19 -18.44 5.11
N TRP A 333 13.95 -19.58 4.48
CA TRP A 333 13.23 -20.67 5.13
C TRP A 333 14.09 -21.38 6.19
N THR A 334 13.47 -21.69 7.33
CA THR A 334 14.00 -22.63 8.33
C THR A 334 12.84 -23.43 8.95
N PRO A 335 13.10 -24.60 9.56
CA PRO A 335 12.07 -25.34 10.29
C PRO A 335 11.36 -24.50 11.36
N GLU A 336 12.08 -23.64 12.07
CA GLU A 336 11.54 -22.77 13.12
C GLU A 336 10.59 -21.72 12.54
N ARG A 337 10.96 -21.07 11.42
CA ARG A 337 10.09 -20.10 10.74
C ARG A 337 8.85 -20.79 10.18
N ASN A 338 9.01 -22.00 9.65
CA ASN A 338 7.86 -22.79 9.20
C ASN A 338 6.94 -23.20 10.35
N ALA A 339 7.48 -23.48 11.55
CA ALA A 339 6.67 -23.74 12.73
C ALA A 339 5.81 -22.52 13.12
N VAL A 340 6.36 -21.30 13.06
CA VAL A 340 5.59 -20.06 13.26
C VAL A 340 4.47 -19.93 12.22
N ARG A 341 4.79 -20.13 10.94
CA ARG A 341 3.80 -20.10 9.85
C ARG A 341 2.64 -21.07 10.09
N LEU A 342 2.96 -22.32 10.45
CA LEU A 342 1.96 -23.35 10.73
C LEU A 342 1.08 -23.00 11.93
N ALA A 343 1.67 -22.44 13.00
CA ALA A 343 0.92 -21.99 14.18
C ALA A 343 -0.04 -20.83 13.85
N VAL A 344 0.36 -19.88 12.99
CA VAL A 344 -0.54 -18.83 12.49
C VAL A 344 -1.69 -19.45 11.69
N ASN A 345 -1.39 -20.38 10.78
CA ASN A 345 -2.42 -21.03 9.96
C ASN A 345 -3.41 -21.85 10.78
N GLU A 346 -2.97 -22.51 11.85
CA GLU A 346 -3.86 -23.20 12.78
C GLU A 346 -4.87 -22.24 13.40
N GLN A 347 -4.43 -21.05 13.84
CA GLN A 347 -5.32 -20.02 14.37
C GLN A 347 -6.30 -19.48 13.32
N ILE A 348 -5.86 -19.28 12.09
CA ILE A 348 -6.76 -18.88 10.98
C ILE A 348 -7.83 -19.95 10.73
N ARG A 349 -7.44 -21.23 10.64
CA ARG A 349 -8.35 -22.37 10.41
C ARG A 349 -9.32 -22.63 11.55
N SER A 350 -8.96 -22.27 12.78
CA SER A 350 -9.86 -22.40 13.94
C SER A 350 -11.14 -21.57 13.81
N GLY A 351 -11.19 -20.59 12.90
CA GLY A 351 -12.30 -19.65 12.76
C GLY A 351 -12.36 -18.57 13.85
N SER A 352 -11.35 -18.46 14.71
CA SER A 352 -11.32 -17.50 15.83
C SER A 352 -10.73 -16.12 15.48
N VAL A 353 -10.32 -15.91 14.22
CA VAL A 353 -9.69 -14.66 13.76
C VAL A 353 -10.62 -13.91 12.81
N PHE A 354 -11.20 -14.61 11.84
CA PHE A 354 -11.94 -14.05 10.71
C PHE A 354 -13.36 -14.62 10.64
N ASP A 355 -14.24 -13.97 9.88
CA ASP A 355 -15.62 -14.45 9.68
C ASP A 355 -15.66 -15.66 8.73
N ALA A 356 -14.68 -15.75 7.83
CA ALA A 356 -14.38 -16.93 7.00
C ALA A 356 -12.88 -16.95 6.68
N TYR A 357 -12.39 -18.05 6.12
CA TYR A 357 -11.02 -18.12 5.60
C TYR A 357 -10.96 -18.82 4.24
N VAL A 358 -9.89 -18.52 3.50
CA VAL A 358 -9.48 -19.22 2.29
C VAL A 358 -8.14 -19.92 2.55
N ASP A 359 -8.08 -21.22 2.28
CA ASP A 359 -6.88 -22.02 2.55
C ASP A 359 -5.91 -21.99 1.37
N PHE A 360 -5.13 -20.91 1.27
CA PHE A 360 -4.09 -20.75 0.25
C PHE A 360 -2.92 -21.72 0.46
N ASP A 361 -2.55 -22.03 1.71
CA ASP A 361 -1.57 -23.07 2.04
C ASP A 361 -1.95 -24.42 1.44
N GLU A 362 -3.19 -24.89 1.68
CA GLU A 362 -3.67 -26.14 1.10
C GLU A 362 -3.71 -26.10 -0.43
N ALA A 363 -4.12 -24.96 -1.01
CA ALA A 363 -4.34 -24.84 -2.45
C ALA A 363 -3.05 -24.99 -3.28
N VAL A 364 -1.90 -24.60 -2.73
CA VAL A 364 -0.65 -24.50 -3.51
C VAL A 364 0.48 -25.40 -3.01
N ARG A 365 0.32 -26.08 -1.87
CA ARG A 365 1.37 -26.96 -1.34
C ARG A 365 1.53 -28.23 -2.16
N ASP A 366 2.75 -28.72 -2.23
CA ASP A 366 3.04 -30.05 -2.76
C ASP A 366 2.44 -31.13 -1.81
N PRO A 367 1.54 -32.02 -2.28
CA PRO A 367 0.97 -33.07 -1.43
C PRO A 367 2.02 -34.04 -0.86
N ALA A 368 3.15 -34.24 -1.54
CA ALA A 368 4.25 -35.08 -1.09
C ALA A 368 5.26 -34.33 -0.21
N ALA A 369 5.28 -33.00 -0.27
CA ALA A 369 6.14 -32.13 0.54
C ALA A 369 5.39 -30.86 1.00
N PRO A 370 4.50 -30.94 2.01
CA PRO A 370 3.53 -29.89 2.32
C PRO A 370 4.09 -28.51 2.73
N ASN A 371 5.39 -28.40 2.95
CA ASN A 371 6.06 -27.12 3.24
C ASN A 371 6.61 -26.43 1.98
N ARG A 372 6.52 -27.07 0.81
CA ARG A 372 6.95 -26.56 -0.50
C ARG A 372 5.75 -26.16 -1.34
N VAL A 373 5.95 -25.16 -2.18
CA VAL A 373 5.02 -24.85 -3.28
C VAL A 373 5.07 -26.01 -4.29
N LEU A 374 3.92 -26.44 -4.79
CA LEU A 374 3.85 -27.44 -5.86
C LEU A 374 4.59 -26.90 -7.09
N ALA A 375 5.50 -27.69 -7.66
CA ALA A 375 6.39 -27.25 -8.74
C ALA A 375 5.66 -26.63 -9.95
N ALA A 376 4.43 -27.07 -10.24
CA ALA A 376 3.61 -26.50 -11.32
C ALA A 376 3.18 -25.05 -11.07
N TYR A 377 3.17 -24.59 -9.82
CA TYR A 377 2.71 -23.28 -9.39
C TYR A 377 3.86 -22.33 -9.03
N ASP A 378 5.06 -22.87 -8.83
CA ASP A 378 6.25 -22.12 -8.41
C ASP A 378 6.78 -21.25 -9.57
N SER A 379 7.15 -20.00 -9.24
CA SER A 379 7.87 -19.10 -10.15
C SER A 379 9.36 -19.42 -10.26
N GLY A 380 9.86 -20.29 -9.38
CA GLY A 380 11.24 -20.78 -9.31
C GLY A 380 12.02 -20.27 -8.10
N ASP A 381 11.44 -19.39 -7.29
CA ASP A 381 12.06 -18.92 -6.05
C ASP A 381 11.54 -19.62 -4.79
N HIS A 382 10.51 -20.47 -4.93
CA HIS A 382 9.86 -21.21 -3.84
C HIS A 382 9.07 -20.35 -2.86
N LEU A 383 8.70 -19.12 -3.20
CA LEU A 383 7.80 -18.26 -2.42
C LEU A 383 6.69 -17.66 -3.29
N HIS A 384 7.03 -17.18 -4.48
CA HIS A 384 6.10 -16.53 -5.40
C HIS A 384 5.57 -17.50 -6.45
N PHE A 385 4.36 -17.22 -6.93
CA PHE A 385 3.64 -18.06 -7.87
C PHE A 385 3.81 -17.57 -9.30
N ASN A 386 3.75 -18.52 -10.23
CA ASN A 386 3.49 -18.23 -11.64
C ASN A 386 1.97 -18.05 -11.88
N ASP A 387 1.57 -17.77 -13.12
CA ASP A 387 0.16 -17.55 -13.48
C ASP A 387 -0.75 -18.75 -13.15
N ALA A 388 -0.24 -19.98 -13.20
CA ALA A 388 -1.03 -21.16 -12.84
C ALA A 388 -1.27 -21.22 -11.33
N GLY A 389 -0.27 -20.90 -10.51
CA GLY A 389 -0.44 -20.79 -9.06
C GLY A 389 -1.41 -19.66 -8.68
N TYR A 390 -1.32 -18.49 -9.31
CA TYR A 390 -2.25 -17.39 -9.07
C TYR A 390 -3.69 -17.70 -9.49
N ARG A 391 -3.88 -18.45 -10.59
CA ARG A 391 -5.21 -18.98 -10.95
C ARG A 391 -5.77 -19.86 -9.85
N THR A 392 -4.97 -20.81 -9.34
CA THR A 392 -5.38 -21.70 -8.24
C THR A 392 -5.80 -20.91 -6.99
N LEU A 393 -5.05 -19.87 -6.62
CA LEU A 393 -5.42 -19.00 -5.50
C LEU A 393 -6.75 -18.26 -5.74
N GLY A 394 -6.91 -17.65 -6.91
CA GLY A 394 -8.12 -16.90 -7.27
C GLY A 394 -9.37 -17.79 -7.32
N GLU A 395 -9.23 -19.02 -7.83
CA GLU A 395 -10.31 -20.04 -7.88
C GLU A 395 -10.67 -20.59 -6.50
N ARG A 396 -9.72 -20.63 -5.54
CA ARG A 396 -9.95 -21.14 -4.19
C ARG A 396 -10.90 -20.27 -3.36
N VAL A 397 -11.03 -18.98 -3.68
CA VAL A 397 -11.91 -18.05 -2.95
C VAL A 397 -13.37 -18.47 -3.10
N ASP A 398 -14.06 -18.73 -2.00
CA ASP A 398 -15.50 -19.00 -2.01
C ASP A 398 -16.27 -17.68 -2.16
N LEU A 399 -16.93 -17.47 -3.30
CA LEU A 399 -17.68 -16.25 -3.57
C LEU A 399 -18.82 -16.03 -2.56
N THR A 400 -19.42 -17.11 -2.03
CA THR A 400 -20.49 -16.98 -1.04
C THR A 400 -20.00 -16.41 0.29
N SER A 401 -18.71 -16.59 0.61
CA SER A 401 -18.09 -15.98 1.78
C SER A 401 -17.91 -14.46 1.64
N LEU A 402 -17.86 -13.95 0.39
CA LEU A 402 -17.68 -12.52 0.10
C LEU A 402 -19.01 -11.76 0.07
N GLU A 403 -20.10 -12.44 -0.29
CA GLU A 403 -21.42 -11.83 -0.52
C GLU A 403 -22.29 -11.76 0.75
N ARG A 404 -21.82 -12.29 1.90
CA ARG A 404 -22.56 -12.22 3.16
C ARG A 404 -22.55 -10.79 3.69
N ALA A 405 -23.73 -10.20 3.83
CA ALA A 405 -23.92 -9.03 4.67
C ALA A 405 -23.79 -9.44 6.15
N ARG A 406 -22.96 -8.73 6.91
CA ARG A 406 -22.89 -8.93 8.36
C ARG A 406 -24.21 -8.44 8.96
N THR A 407 -24.97 -9.34 9.60
CA THR A 407 -26.07 -8.93 10.48
C THR A 407 -25.44 -8.35 11.74
N PRO A 408 -25.77 -7.11 12.17
CA PRO A 408 -25.24 -6.55 13.41
C PRO A 408 -25.49 -7.52 14.56
N ALA A 409 -24.49 -7.74 15.41
CA ALA A 409 -24.71 -8.51 16.62
C ALA A 409 -25.71 -7.76 17.51
N SER A 410 -26.67 -8.47 18.08
CA SER A 410 -27.76 -7.94 18.92
C SER A 410 -27.30 -7.18 20.17
N ASP A 411 -26.00 -7.19 20.48
CA ASP A 411 -25.41 -6.52 21.63
C ASP A 411 -24.90 -5.09 21.30
N GLU A 412 -25.09 -4.62 20.07
CA GLU A 412 -24.77 -3.25 19.62
C GLU A 412 -26.03 -2.37 19.32
N LEU A 413 -27.21 -2.82 19.73
CA LEU A 413 -28.46 -2.04 19.76
C LEU A 413 -28.91 -1.81 21.21
#